data_AF-A0A401S529-F1
#
_entry.id   AF-A0A401S529-F1
#
_cell.length_a   1.000
_cell.length_b   1.000
_cell.length_c   1.000
_cell.angle_alpha   90.00
_cell.angle_beta   90.00
_cell.angle_gamma   90.00
#
_symmetry.space_group_name_H-M   'P 1'
#
loop_
_entity.id
_entity.type
_entity.pdbx_description
1 polymer ?
#
loop_
_entity_poly.entity_id
_entity_poly.type
_entity_poly.pdbx_seq_one_letter_code
_entity_poly.pdbx_strand_id
1 'polypeptide(L)'
;MGLIEVTRGLLPGAGGSQRLPRVIGISLAKELIFTGRQIDGEQAMSMGLVNSAICQNDMGDAAYQKALDLAKAILPQGPVALRMAKQAMNKGIEVDLGSGMAIEEMCYAQVIPTKDRLEGMAAFKEKRLPHFIGE
;
A
#
# COMPACT_ATOMS: atom_id res chain seq x y z
N MET A 1 -16.68 0.14 9.35
CA MET A 1 -15.69 1.21 9.53
C MET A 1 -16.19 2.51 8.93
N GLY A 2 -15.65 3.68 9.32
CA GLY A 2 -16.06 4.98 8.79
C GLY A 2 -15.46 6.16 9.55
N LEU A 3 -15.56 7.37 9.01
CA LEU A 3 -15.15 8.62 9.63
C LEU A 3 -16.39 9.40 10.09
N ILE A 4 -16.67 9.36 11.40
CA ILE A 4 -17.93 9.83 11.98
C ILE A 4 -17.82 11.22 12.64
N GLU A 5 -16.67 11.89 12.52
CA GLU A 5 -16.33 13.12 13.24
C GLU A 5 -17.38 14.24 13.06
N VAL A 6 -18.00 14.35 11.88
CA VAL A 6 -19.01 15.38 11.59
C VAL A 6 -20.26 15.25 12.46
N THR A 7 -20.59 14.02 12.90
CA THR A 7 -21.73 13.76 13.81
C THR A 7 -21.52 14.36 15.19
N ARG A 8 -20.29 14.83 15.48
CA ARG A 8 -19.87 15.46 16.73
C ARG A 8 -19.41 16.90 16.53
N GLY A 9 -19.70 17.50 15.37
CA GLY A 9 -19.27 18.86 15.04
C GLY A 9 -17.76 18.99 14.77
N LEU A 10 -17.08 17.90 14.43
CA LEU A 10 -15.65 17.86 14.14
C LEU A 10 -15.40 17.45 12.68
N LEU A 11 -14.16 17.61 12.22
CA LEU A 11 -13.68 17.02 10.96
C LEU A 11 -12.64 15.91 11.22
N PRO A 12 -12.40 14.97 10.28
CA PRO A 12 -11.36 13.96 10.45
C PRO A 12 -9.95 14.57 10.56
N GLY A 13 -9.44 14.64 11.79
CA GLY A 13 -8.23 15.40 12.14
C GLY A 13 -6.90 14.66 11.94
N ALA A 14 -6.91 13.33 11.79
CA ALA A 14 -5.70 12.52 11.63
C ALA A 14 -5.28 12.32 10.15
N GLY A 15 -5.70 13.22 9.28
CA GLY A 15 -5.48 13.15 7.82
C GLY A 15 -6.51 12.33 7.05
N GLY A 16 -7.61 11.92 7.68
CA GLY A 16 -8.71 11.22 7.00
C GLY A 16 -9.32 12.04 5.85
N SER A 17 -9.42 13.36 6.04
CA SER A 17 -9.86 14.31 4.99
C SER A 17 -8.92 14.40 3.79
N GLN A 18 -7.69 13.89 3.90
CA GLN A 18 -6.68 13.90 2.84
C GLN A 18 -6.50 12.52 2.20
N ARG A 19 -6.41 11.47 3.03
CA ARG A 19 -6.13 10.11 2.56
C ARG A 19 -7.36 9.43 1.98
N LEU A 20 -8.53 9.57 2.59
CA LEU A 20 -9.76 8.95 2.08
C LEU A 20 -10.07 9.35 0.62
N PRO A 21 -10.10 10.65 0.24
CA PRO A 21 -10.37 11.03 -1.15
C PRO A 21 -9.28 10.59 -2.14
N ARG A 22 -8.03 10.39 -1.69
CA ARG A 22 -6.95 9.82 -2.53
C ARG A 22 -7.13 8.32 -2.77
N VAL A 23 -7.79 7.61 -1.86
CA VAL A 23 -8.02 6.15 -1.96
C VAL A 23 -9.28 5.84 -2.74
N ILE A 24 -10.42 6.46 -2.41
CA ILE A 24 -11.74 6.11 -2.98
C ILE A 24 -12.34 7.19 -3.90
N GLY A 25 -11.55 8.22 -4.21
CA GLY A 25 -12.03 9.37 -4.96
C GLY A 25 -12.81 10.39 -4.13
N ILE A 26 -12.82 11.65 -4.59
CA ILE A 26 -13.38 12.78 -3.84
C ILE A 26 -14.90 12.68 -3.61
N SER A 27 -15.64 12.11 -4.57
CA SER A 27 -17.11 12.02 -4.49
C SER A 27 -17.56 11.08 -3.37
N LEU A 28 -17.06 9.85 -3.35
CA LEU A 28 -17.40 8.87 -2.31
C LEU A 28 -16.86 9.30 -0.94
N ALA A 29 -15.65 9.87 -0.89
CA ALA A 29 -15.09 10.38 0.36
C ALA A 29 -15.95 11.49 0.98
N LYS A 30 -16.47 12.42 0.17
CA LYS A 30 -17.42 13.45 0.64
C LYS A 30 -18.71 12.83 1.15
N GLU A 31 -19.28 11.87 0.43
CA GLU A 31 -20.50 11.17 0.88
C GLU A 31 -20.30 10.52 2.26
N LEU A 32 -19.23 9.74 2.45
CA LEU A 32 -18.94 9.09 3.73
C LEU A 32 -18.69 10.11 4.85
N ILE A 33 -17.87 11.13 4.60
CA ILE A 33 -17.52 12.12 5.62
C ILE A 33 -18.73 13.00 5.97
N PHE A 34 -19.51 13.46 4.99
CA PHE A 34 -20.63 14.38 5.26
C PHE A 34 -21.81 13.69 5.92
N THR A 35 -22.05 12.41 5.62
CA THR A 35 -23.11 11.63 6.27
C THR A 35 -22.67 11.03 7.60
N GLY A 36 -21.36 10.92 7.85
CA GLY A 36 -20.82 10.16 8.96
C GLY A 36 -21.20 8.67 8.91
N ARG A 37 -21.58 8.13 7.75
CA ARG A 37 -22.04 6.73 7.65
C ARG A 37 -20.90 5.74 7.83
N GLN A 38 -21.22 4.63 8.48
CA GLN A 38 -20.32 3.48 8.56
C GLN A 38 -20.63 2.48 7.44
N ILE A 39 -19.61 1.76 7.01
CA ILE A 39 -19.69 0.73 5.97
C ILE A 39 -19.15 -0.60 6.47
N ASP A 40 -19.65 -1.71 5.93
CA ASP A 40 -19.11 -3.04 6.17
C ASP A 40 -17.88 -3.35 5.29
N GLY A 41 -17.36 -4.58 5.38
CA GLY A 41 -16.17 -5.01 4.63
C GLY A 41 -16.40 -5.12 3.12
N GLU A 42 -17.56 -5.61 2.69
CA GLU A 42 -17.89 -5.80 1.28
C GLU A 42 -18.08 -4.44 0.58
N GLN A 43 -18.79 -3.53 1.25
CA GLN A 43 -18.92 -2.13 0.83
C GLN A 43 -17.54 -1.46 0.74
N ALA A 44 -16.66 -1.65 1.73
CA ALA A 44 -15.31 -1.11 1.69
C ALA A 44 -14.49 -1.66 0.51
N MET A 45 -14.61 -2.94 0.18
CA MET A 45 -13.93 -3.55 -0.96
C MET A 45 -14.47 -3.03 -2.29
N SER A 46 -15.80 -2.97 -2.46
CA SER A 46 -16.43 -2.46 -3.69
C SER A 46 -16.08 -0.99 -3.99
N MET A 47 -15.85 -0.17 -2.96
CA MET A 47 -15.41 1.22 -3.08
C MET A 47 -13.89 1.37 -3.32
N GLY A 48 -13.11 0.28 -3.19
CA GLY A 48 -11.65 0.32 -3.25
C GLY A 48 -10.98 0.86 -1.97
N LEU A 49 -11.69 0.94 -0.84
CA LEU A 49 -11.09 1.35 0.44
C LEU A 49 -10.16 0.28 1.01
N VAL A 50 -10.46 -1.00 0.74
CA VAL A 50 -9.63 -2.15 1.10
C VAL A 50 -9.43 -3.04 -0.12
N ASN A 51 -8.29 -3.73 -0.19
CA ASN A 51 -7.98 -4.63 -1.31
C ASN A 51 -8.63 -6.02 -1.20
N SER A 52 -9.16 -6.38 -0.03
CA SER A 52 -9.81 -7.69 0.20
C SER A 52 -10.79 -7.61 1.36
N ALA A 53 -11.97 -8.20 1.17
CA ALA A 53 -12.92 -8.53 2.23
C ALA A 53 -13.00 -10.05 2.35
N ILE A 54 -12.83 -10.59 3.55
CA ILE A 54 -12.78 -12.02 3.83
C ILE A 54 -13.88 -12.35 4.82
N CYS A 55 -14.65 -13.43 4.56
CA CYS A 55 -15.62 -13.93 5.51
C CYS A 55 -14.94 -14.25 6.84
N GLN A 56 -15.56 -13.81 7.93
CA GLN A 56 -14.98 -14.00 9.26
C GLN A 56 -15.03 -15.48 9.66
N ASN A 57 -13.95 -15.96 10.27
CA ASN A 57 -13.85 -17.30 10.83
C ASN A 57 -14.24 -17.31 12.32
N ASP A 58 -14.41 -18.50 12.90
CA ASP A 58 -14.82 -18.65 14.31
C ASP A 58 -13.81 -18.05 15.31
N MET A 59 -12.54 -17.98 14.93
CA MET A 59 -11.45 -17.41 15.74
C MET A 59 -11.40 -15.88 15.70
N GLY A 60 -12.17 -15.24 14.80
CA GLY A 60 -12.24 -13.79 14.69
C GLY A 60 -11.02 -13.13 14.03
N ASP A 61 -10.14 -13.90 13.37
CA ASP A 61 -8.83 -13.44 12.88
C ASP A 61 -8.63 -13.60 11.36
N ALA A 62 -9.69 -13.86 10.59
CA ALA A 62 -9.59 -14.15 9.16
C ALA A 62 -8.84 -13.06 8.36
N ALA A 63 -9.12 -11.78 8.66
CA ALA A 63 -8.41 -10.66 8.04
C ALA A 63 -6.91 -10.64 8.38
N TYR A 64 -6.55 -11.03 9.60
CA TYR A 64 -5.15 -11.13 10.05
C TYR A 64 -4.41 -12.27 9.33
N GLN A 65 -5.04 -13.44 9.20
CA GLN A 65 -4.47 -14.56 8.44
C GLN A 65 -4.22 -14.17 6.98
N LYS A 66 -5.17 -13.49 6.34
CA LYS A 66 -4.99 -12.95 4.98
C LYS A 66 -3.82 -11.96 4.90
N ALA A 67 -3.65 -11.11 5.91
CA ALA A 67 -2.54 -10.17 5.98
C ALA A 67 -1.18 -10.88 6.16
N LEU A 68 -1.12 -11.95 6.95
CA LEU A 68 0.08 -12.78 7.08
C LEU A 68 0.48 -13.43 5.76
N ASP A 69 -0.48 -13.95 5.00
CA ASP A 69 -0.19 -14.56 3.70
C ASP A 69 0.32 -13.54 2.69
N LEU A 70 -0.24 -12.32 2.70
CA LEU A 70 0.29 -11.20 1.92
C LEU A 70 1.72 -10.85 2.35
N ALA A 71 1.99 -10.77 3.65
CA ALA A 71 3.33 -10.48 4.16
C ALA A 71 4.34 -11.56 3.73
N LYS A 72 3.98 -12.85 3.84
CA LYS A 72 4.82 -13.97 3.38
C LYS A 72 5.12 -13.89 1.88
N ALA A 73 4.18 -13.42 1.06
CA ALA A 73 4.41 -13.22 -0.36
C ALA A 73 5.42 -12.09 -0.65
N ILE A 74 5.54 -11.11 0.26
CA ILE A 74 6.47 -9.96 0.17
C ILE A 74 7.91 -10.33 0.62
N LEU A 75 8.05 -11.28 1.54
CA LEU A 75 9.34 -11.65 2.14
C LEU A 75 10.45 -12.03 1.13
N PRO A 76 10.17 -12.75 0.02
CA PRO A 76 11.23 -13.19 -0.90
C PRO A 76 11.79 -12.08 -1.81
N GLN A 77 11.27 -10.85 -1.75
CA GLN A 77 11.75 -9.76 -2.61
C GLN A 77 12.97 -9.05 -2.04
N GLY A 78 13.76 -8.43 -2.93
CA GLY A 78 14.96 -7.68 -2.55
C GLY A 78 14.65 -6.52 -1.59
N PRO A 79 15.17 -6.53 -0.34
CA PRO A 79 14.80 -5.53 0.67
C PRO A 79 15.08 -4.09 0.26
N VAL A 80 16.22 -3.82 -0.40
CA VAL A 80 16.55 -2.46 -0.89
C VAL A 80 15.58 -2.03 -1.98
N ALA A 81 15.32 -2.89 -2.96
CA ALA A 81 14.40 -2.62 -4.06
C ALA A 81 12.98 -2.35 -3.55
N LEU A 82 12.49 -3.12 -2.58
CA LEU A 82 11.16 -2.93 -1.98
C LEU A 82 11.05 -1.57 -1.27
N ARG A 83 12.06 -1.17 -0.50
CA ARG A 83 12.10 0.16 0.15
C ARG A 83 12.10 1.29 -0.87
N MET A 84 12.91 1.17 -1.92
CA MET A 84 13.02 2.18 -2.97
C MET A 84 11.74 2.28 -3.80
N ALA A 85 11.10 1.15 -4.14
CA ALA A 85 9.82 1.14 -4.82
C ALA A 85 8.73 1.85 -4.00
N LYS A 86 8.64 1.58 -2.70
CA LYS A 86 7.71 2.28 -1.80
C LYS A 86 7.98 3.78 -1.75
N GLN A 87 9.25 4.18 -1.68
CA GLN A 87 9.62 5.58 -1.65
C GLN A 87 9.28 6.29 -2.97
N ALA A 88 9.57 5.67 -4.11
CA ALA A 88 9.26 6.21 -5.42
C ALA A 88 7.76 6.43 -5.60
N MET A 89 6.93 5.42 -5.29
CA MET A 89 5.47 5.53 -5.40
C MET A 89 4.89 6.58 -4.44
N ASN A 90 5.27 6.55 -3.16
CA ASN A 90 4.70 7.46 -2.15
C ASN A 90 5.04 8.93 -2.41
N LYS A 91 6.24 9.21 -2.92
CA LYS A 91 6.65 10.59 -3.24
C LYS A 91 6.16 11.00 -4.63
N GLY A 92 6.24 10.09 -5.60
CA GLY A 92 5.89 10.36 -7.00
C GLY A 92 4.42 10.70 -7.20
N ILE A 93 3.50 10.09 -6.46
CA ILE A 93 2.06 10.37 -6.58
C ILE A 93 1.66 11.78 -6.08
N GLU A 94 2.51 12.45 -5.31
CA GLU A 94 2.24 13.80 -4.78
C GLU A 94 2.86 14.92 -5.63
N VAL A 95 3.45 14.58 -6.79
CA VAL A 95 4.07 15.55 -7.71
C VAL A 95 3.57 15.34 -9.14
N ASP A 96 3.96 16.21 -10.07
CA ASP A 96 3.71 15.99 -11.49
C ASP A 96 4.47 14.78 -12.03
N LEU A 97 4.03 14.23 -13.16
CA LEU A 97 4.60 13.01 -13.73
C LEU A 97 6.10 13.13 -14.03
N GLY A 98 6.57 14.29 -14.52
CA GLY A 98 7.99 14.51 -14.84
C GLY A 98 8.85 14.46 -13.59
N SER A 99 8.44 15.15 -12.54
CA SER A 99 9.08 15.07 -11.22
C SER A 99 9.02 13.65 -10.63
N GLY A 100 7.91 12.94 -10.83
CA GLY A 100 7.73 11.55 -10.40
C GLY A 100 8.73 10.59 -11.07
N MET A 101 8.95 10.74 -12.38
CA MET A 101 9.95 9.96 -13.13
C MET A 101 11.37 10.23 -12.65
N ALA A 102 11.70 11.50 -12.34
CA ALA A 102 13.01 11.83 -11.76
C ALA A 102 13.21 11.18 -10.37
N ILE A 103 12.17 11.14 -9.53
CA ILE A 103 12.21 10.45 -8.24
C ILE A 103 12.42 8.94 -8.42
N GLU A 104 11.75 8.33 -9.40
CA GLU A 104 11.93 6.93 -9.76
C GLU A 104 13.38 6.64 -10.16
N GLU A 105 13.96 7.45 -11.06
CA GLU A 105 15.36 7.32 -11.49
C GLU A 105 16.32 7.35 -10.29
N MET A 106 16.15 8.32 -9.38
CA MET A 106 16.98 8.43 -8.18
C MET A 106 16.84 7.21 -7.25
N CYS A 107 15.63 6.69 -7.09
CA CYS A 107 15.37 5.51 -6.26
C CYS A 107 15.94 4.24 -6.92
N TYR A 108 15.85 4.13 -8.25
CA TYR A 108 16.40 3.02 -9.02
C TYR A 108 17.93 3.01 -8.97
N ALA A 109 18.56 4.19 -9.02
CA ALA A 109 20.01 4.33 -8.90
C ALA A 109 20.58 3.73 -7.61
N GLN A 110 19.82 3.72 -6.51
CA GLN A 110 20.20 3.09 -5.25
C GLN A 110 20.19 1.55 -5.30
N VAL A 111 19.42 0.96 -6.22
CA VAL A 111 19.33 -0.49 -6.40
C VAL A 111 20.48 -1.03 -7.26
N ILE A 112 20.96 -0.23 -8.22
CA ILE A 112 22.04 -0.62 -9.16
C ILE A 112 23.30 -1.15 -8.48
N PRO A 113 23.88 -0.50 -7.44
CA PRO A 113 25.13 -0.97 -6.83
C PRO A 113 24.97 -2.09 -5.79
N THR A 114 23.75 -2.60 -5.57
CA THR A 114 23.49 -3.61 -4.52
C THR A 114 24.00 -5.01 -4.89
N LYS A 115 24.39 -5.78 -3.88
CA LYS A 115 24.69 -7.21 -4.01
C LYS A 115 23.42 -7.99 -4.37
N ASP A 116 22.28 -7.58 -3.81
CA ASP A 116 20.98 -8.18 -4.11
C ASP A 116 20.65 -8.13 -5.62
N ARG A 117 20.97 -7.04 -6.31
CA ARG A 117 20.76 -6.97 -7.76
C ARG A 117 21.62 -8.01 -8.50
N LEU A 118 22.89 -8.16 -8.13
CA LEU A 118 23.79 -9.14 -8.73
C LEU A 118 23.31 -10.57 -8.47
N GLU A 119 22.91 -10.86 -7.24
CA GLU A 119 22.32 -12.14 -6.84
C GLU A 119 21.03 -12.44 -7.60
N GLY A 120 20.13 -11.47 -7.74
CA GLY A 120 18.89 -11.63 -8.50
C GLY A 120 19.15 -12.02 -9.97
N MET A 121 20.14 -11.38 -10.60
CA MET A 121 20.55 -11.73 -11.97
C MET A 121 21.21 -13.12 -12.05
N ALA A 122 22.06 -13.47 -11.09
CA ALA A 122 22.71 -14.77 -11.02
C ALA A 122 21.69 -15.90 -10.80
N ALA A 123 20.80 -15.75 -9.82
CA ALA A 123 19.74 -16.70 -9.50
C ALA A 123 18.81 -16.93 -10.70
N PHE A 124 18.45 -15.87 -11.42
CA PHE A 124 17.65 -15.97 -12.64
C PHE A 124 18.37 -16.79 -13.73
N LYS A 125 19.66 -16.50 -13.97
CA LYS A 125 20.48 -17.24 -14.94
C LYS A 125 20.64 -18.72 -14.55
N GLU A 126 20.79 -18.99 -13.26
CA GLU A 126 20.97 -20.33 -12.69
C GLU A 126 19.65 -21.09 -12.45
N LYS A 127 18.49 -20.45 -12.72
CA LYS A 127 17.14 -21.00 -12.49
C LYS A 127 16.91 -21.48 -11.05
N ARG A 128 17.44 -20.74 -10.08
CA ARG A 128 17.22 -20.96 -8.65
C ARG A 128 16.51 -19.77 -8.01
N LEU A 129 16.02 -19.97 -6.79
CA LEU A 129 15.49 -18.86 -6.00
C LEU A 129 16.65 -17.95 -5.53
N PRO A 130 16.47 -16.62 -5.57
CA PRO A 130 17.46 -15.69 -5.07
C PRO A 130 17.49 -15.68 -3.53
N HIS A 131 18.66 -15.40 -2.96
CA HIS A 131 18.82 -15.15 -1.54
C HIS A 131 19.26 -13.70 -1.28
N PHE A 132 18.28 -12.82 -1.09
CA PHE A 132 18.53 -11.41 -0.82
C PHE A 132 18.85 -11.17 0.66
N ILE A 133 19.82 -10.28 0.92
CA ILE A 133 20.29 -9.92 2.27
C ILE A 133 20.07 -8.43 2.59
N GLY A 134 19.65 -7.62 1.61
CA GLY A 134 19.40 -6.19 1.81
C GLY A 134 20.63 -5.30 1.70
N GLU A 135 21.63 -5.72 0.91
CA GLU A 135 22.90 -5.02 0.65
C GLU A 135 23.18 -4.89 -0.84
#